data_AF-A0A923WSM3-F1
#
_entry.id   AF-A0A923WSM3-F1
#
_cell.length_a   1.000
_cell.length_b   1.000
_cell.length_c   1.000
_cell.angle_alpha   90.00
_cell.angle_beta   90.00
_cell.angle_gamma   90.00
#
_symmetry.space_group_name_H-M   'P 1'
#
loop_
_entity.id
_entity.type
_entity.pdbx_description
1 polymer ?
#
loop_
_entity_poly.entity_id
_entity_poly.type
_entity_poly.pdbx_seq_one_letter_code
_entity_poly.pdbx_strand_id
1 'polypeptide(L)'
;MASSCQNYNSNSSDKLKYDDTPLIDSSGDPNFAEASLILKSKCISCHAGQHNSWIGRTSAQWISSGYVSRGSPDSSPLILATAQGGGSMPPPGSPALTSAEYLALRNWVTNIP
;
A
#
# COMPACT_ATOMS: atom_id res chain seq x y z
N MET A 1 -1.77 -19.58 -32.62
CA MET A 1 -1.57 -20.17 -31.29
C MET A 1 -0.20 -19.72 -30.81
N ALA A 2 -0.10 -18.50 -30.25
CA ALA A 2 1.20 -17.90 -29.93
C ALA A 2 1.58 -18.19 -28.47
N SER A 3 2.58 -19.04 -28.35
CA SER A 3 3.60 -19.18 -27.30
C SER A 3 3.32 -18.58 -25.92
N SER A 4 2.93 -19.48 -25.02
CA SER A 4 3.16 -19.39 -23.58
C SER A 4 4.66 -19.36 -23.30
N CYS A 5 5.23 -18.16 -23.11
CA CYS A 5 6.55 -17.97 -22.53
C CYS A 5 6.45 -17.00 -21.36
N GLN A 6 6.12 -17.49 -20.17
CA GLN A 6 6.53 -16.87 -18.93
C GLN A 6 7.04 -17.98 -18.01
N ASN A 7 8.36 -18.09 -18.04
CA ASN A 7 9.22 -19.01 -17.35
C ASN A 7 9.28 -18.53 -15.91
N TYR A 8 8.38 -19.04 -15.07
CA TYR A 8 8.45 -18.85 -13.63
C TYR A 8 9.73 -19.53 -13.10
N ASN A 9 10.77 -18.73 -12.89
CA ASN A 9 11.89 -19.14 -12.06
C ASN A 9 11.46 -18.98 -10.59
N SER A 10 11.10 -20.09 -9.97
CA SER A 10 10.62 -20.20 -8.60
C SER A 10 11.74 -20.01 -7.58
N ASN A 11 12.41 -18.85 -7.55
CA ASN A 11 13.20 -18.45 -6.40
C ASN A 11 12.50 -17.30 -5.64
N SER A 12 11.97 -17.63 -4.48
CA SER A 12 11.12 -16.78 -3.64
C SER A 12 11.85 -15.61 -2.97
N SER A 13 13.02 -15.21 -3.47
CA SER A 13 13.92 -14.28 -2.77
C SER A 13 14.33 -13.05 -3.59
N ASP A 14 14.08 -13.00 -4.91
CA ASP A 14 14.54 -11.91 -5.77
C ASP A 14 13.42 -10.99 -6.29
N LYS A 15 12.14 -11.32 -6.06
CA LYS A 15 10.97 -10.53 -6.52
C LYS A 15 10.89 -9.13 -5.90
N LEU A 16 11.53 -8.89 -4.75
CA LEU A 16 11.44 -7.62 -4.03
C LEU A 16 12.32 -6.50 -4.61
N LYS A 17 13.16 -6.77 -5.61
CA LYS A 17 14.19 -5.81 -6.04
C LYS A 17 14.01 -5.23 -7.45
N TYR A 18 13.30 -5.88 -8.38
CA TYR A 18 13.33 -5.46 -9.80
C TYR A 18 12.05 -5.63 -10.63
N ASP A 19 10.89 -5.93 -10.04
CA ASP A 19 9.70 -6.19 -10.87
C ASP A 19 8.78 -4.95 -10.94
N ASP A 20 8.85 -4.23 -12.07
CA ASP A 20 7.93 -3.18 -12.52
C ASP A 20 6.54 -3.73 -12.91
N THR A 21 6.20 -4.96 -12.52
CA THR A 21 4.82 -5.45 -12.68
C THR A 21 3.93 -4.76 -11.64
N PRO A 22 2.66 -4.44 -11.99
CA PRO A 22 1.72 -3.93 -11.01
C PRO A 22 1.74 -4.89 -9.85
N LEU A 23 2.03 -4.40 -8.65
CA LEU A 23 2.14 -5.17 -7.42
C LEU A 23 0.76 -5.77 -7.12
N ILE A 24 0.39 -6.83 -7.84
CA ILE A 24 -0.63 -7.78 -7.44
C ILE A 24 -0.10 -8.33 -6.14
N ASP A 25 -0.71 -7.81 -5.09
CA ASP A 25 -0.54 -8.28 -3.75
C ASP A 25 -0.57 -9.81 -3.76
N SER A 26 0.41 -10.47 -3.12
CA SER A 26 0.40 -11.93 -2.97
C SER A 26 -0.86 -12.44 -2.26
N SER A 27 -1.62 -11.55 -1.61
CA SER A 27 -2.94 -11.81 -1.03
C SER A 27 -4.12 -11.68 -2.01
N GLY A 28 -3.85 -11.36 -3.28
CA GLY A 28 -4.83 -11.31 -4.36
C GLY A 28 -5.64 -10.01 -4.45
N ASP A 29 -5.18 -8.92 -3.83
CA ASP A 29 -5.81 -7.59 -3.95
C ASP A 29 -5.32 -6.86 -5.21
N PRO A 30 -6.12 -6.74 -6.28
CA PRO A 30 -5.74 -6.02 -7.49
C PRO A 30 -5.70 -4.49 -7.29
N ASN A 31 -6.35 -3.99 -6.23
CA ASN A 31 -6.46 -2.55 -5.95
C ASN A 31 -5.28 -2.02 -5.12
N PHE A 32 -4.42 -2.91 -4.61
CA PHE A 32 -3.34 -2.51 -3.72
C PHE A 32 -2.13 -1.90 -4.43
N ALA A 33 -1.95 -2.16 -5.73
CA ALA A 33 -0.75 -1.74 -6.45
C ALA A 33 -0.49 -0.22 -6.32
N GLU A 34 -1.49 0.61 -6.64
CA GLU A 34 -1.38 2.07 -6.54
C GLU A 34 -1.21 2.54 -5.09
N ALA A 35 -2.03 2.01 -4.17
CA ALA A 35 -1.94 2.35 -2.75
C ALA A 35 -0.55 2.02 -2.17
N SER A 36 0.04 0.90 -2.54
CA SER A 36 1.36 0.47 -2.07
C SER A 36 2.48 1.44 -2.49
N LEU A 37 2.39 2.02 -3.69
CA LEU A 37 3.35 3.03 -4.17
C LEU A 37 3.24 4.33 -3.36
N ILE A 38 2.01 4.74 -3.04
CA ILE A 38 1.75 5.91 -2.20
C ILE A 38 2.28 5.67 -0.79
N LEU A 39 1.95 4.53 -0.17
CA LEU A 39 2.43 4.16 1.16
C LEU A 39 3.96 4.15 1.21
N LYS A 40 4.62 3.60 0.18
CA LYS A 40 6.08 3.53 0.12
C LYS A 40 6.73 4.91 -0.02
N SER A 41 6.16 5.79 -0.84
CA SER A 41 6.74 7.11 -1.12
C SER A 41 6.39 8.17 -0.06
N LYS A 42 5.17 8.14 0.48
CA LYS A 42 4.62 9.20 1.35
C LYS A 42 4.59 8.85 2.83
N CYS A 43 4.63 7.57 3.18
CA CYS A 43 4.57 7.12 4.57
C CYS A 43 5.89 6.49 5.00
N ILE A 44 6.32 5.44 4.30
CA ILE A 44 7.47 4.63 4.69
C ILE A 44 8.78 5.43 4.65
N SER A 45 8.91 6.42 3.78
CA SER A 45 10.11 7.26 3.68
C SER A 45 10.52 7.92 4.99
N CYS A 46 9.55 8.39 5.79
CA CYS A 46 9.79 8.96 7.13
C CYS A 46 9.63 7.94 8.26
N HIS A 47 8.83 6.89 8.05
CA HIS A 47 8.61 5.84 9.05
C HIS A 47 9.64 4.71 9.03
N ALA A 48 10.60 4.74 8.10
CA ALA A 48 11.75 3.85 8.08
C ALA A 48 12.52 3.96 9.40
N GLY A 49 12.92 2.81 9.97
CA GLY A 49 13.55 2.70 11.28
C GLY A 49 12.59 2.36 12.41
N GLN A 50 11.35 2.89 12.38
CA GLN A 50 10.34 2.58 13.41
C GLN A 50 9.31 1.56 12.93
N HIS A 51 8.88 1.66 11.67
CA HIS A 51 7.90 0.77 11.06
C HIS A 51 8.49 0.00 9.88
N ASN A 52 9.68 -0.56 10.05
CA ASN A 52 10.32 -1.37 9.00
C ASN A 52 9.44 -2.52 8.52
N SER A 53 8.59 -3.06 9.40
CA SER A 53 7.63 -4.10 9.05
C SER A 53 6.57 -3.65 8.04
N TRP A 54 6.42 -2.36 7.74
CA TRP A 54 5.50 -1.85 6.72
C TRP A 54 6.03 -2.07 5.29
N ILE A 55 7.34 -2.23 5.15
CA ILE A 55 7.98 -2.47 3.86
C ILE A 55 7.53 -3.85 3.35
N GLY A 56 6.92 -3.86 2.16
CA GLY A 56 6.47 -5.08 1.51
C GLY A 56 5.22 -5.71 2.13
N ARG A 57 4.47 -4.96 2.97
CA ARG A 57 3.19 -5.47 3.50
C ARG A 57 2.18 -5.72 2.41
N THR A 58 1.43 -6.81 2.57
CA THR A 58 0.19 -7.08 1.85
C THR A 58 -1.00 -6.36 2.47
N SER A 59 -2.10 -6.21 1.75
CA SER A 59 -3.37 -5.69 2.23
C SER A 59 -3.89 -6.50 3.42
N ALA A 60 -3.77 -7.82 3.36
CA ALA A 60 -4.10 -8.69 4.49
C ALA A 60 -3.28 -8.36 5.76
N GLN A 61 -2.01 -7.98 5.62
CA GLN A 61 -1.17 -7.57 6.74
C GLN A 61 -1.50 -6.16 7.26
N TRP A 62 -1.96 -5.25 6.41
CA TRP A 62 -2.49 -3.95 6.86
C TRP A 62 -3.77 -4.12 7.67
N ILE A 63 -4.64 -5.04 7.25
CA ILE A 63 -5.89 -5.38 7.95
C ILE A 63 -5.60 -6.09 9.28
N SER A 64 -4.79 -7.15 9.27
CA SER A 64 -4.52 -7.94 10.48
C SER A 64 -3.80 -7.16 11.58
N SER A 65 -3.11 -6.08 11.22
CA SER A 65 -2.48 -5.16 12.17
C SER A 65 -3.39 -4.03 12.65
N GLY A 66 -4.64 -3.99 12.18
CA GLY A 66 -5.65 -3.01 12.60
C GLY A 66 -5.49 -1.62 12.02
N TYR A 67 -4.54 -1.39 11.10
CA TYR A 67 -4.36 -0.08 10.45
C TYR A 67 -5.42 0.21 9.40
N VAL A 68 -6.02 -0.84 8.84
CA VAL A 68 -7.03 -0.75 7.80
C VAL A 68 -8.24 -1.60 8.17
N SER A 69 -9.42 -1.02 8.05
CA SER A 69 -10.71 -1.71 8.17
C SER A 69 -11.28 -1.91 6.77
N ARG A 70 -11.31 -3.16 6.29
CA ARG A 70 -11.84 -3.52 4.97
C ARG A 70 -13.23 -2.91 4.73
N GLY A 71 -13.40 -2.26 3.59
CA GLY A 71 -14.66 -1.63 3.18
C GLY A 71 -15.02 -0.36 3.95
N SER A 72 -14.21 0.04 4.94
CA SER A 72 -14.53 1.12 5.89
C SER A 72 -13.37 2.13 5.96
N PRO A 73 -13.17 2.95 4.91
CA PRO A 73 -12.09 3.94 4.88
C PRO A 73 -12.22 4.96 6.02
N ASP A 74 -13.44 5.36 6.39
CA ASP A 74 -13.69 6.34 7.45
C ASP A 74 -13.43 5.83 8.86
N SER A 75 -13.36 4.51 9.06
CA SER A 75 -12.97 3.92 10.35
C SER A 75 -11.53 3.41 10.36
N SER A 76 -10.82 3.50 9.24
CA SER A 76 -9.47 2.96 9.09
C SER A 76 -8.43 3.92 9.69
N PRO A 77 -7.66 3.50 10.72
CA PRO A 77 -6.66 4.36 11.34
C PRO A 77 -5.66 4.98 10.37
N LEU A 78 -5.27 4.24 9.32
CA LEU A 78 -4.38 4.73 8.27
C LEU A 78 -4.94 5.96 7.54
N ILE A 79 -6.25 5.99 7.26
CA ILE A 79 -6.92 7.10 6.57
C ILE A 79 -7.12 8.27 7.54
N LEU A 80 -7.55 7.99 8.77
CA LEU A 80 -7.79 9.01 9.79
C LEU A 80 -6.51 9.71 10.24
N ALA A 81 -5.36 9.04 10.18
CA ALA A 81 -4.07 9.63 10.54
C ALA A 81 -3.60 10.72 9.57
N THR A 82 -4.08 10.72 8.31
CA THR A 82 -3.67 11.73 7.32
C THR A 82 -4.32 13.09 7.60
N ALA A 83 -3.68 14.17 7.17
CA ALA A 83 -4.22 15.52 7.30
C ALA A 83 -5.62 15.67 6.69
N GLN A 84 -5.90 15.00 5.56
CA GLN A 84 -7.24 14.99 4.96
C GLN A 84 -8.25 14.17 5.74
N GLY A 85 -7.81 13.16 6.50
CA GLY A 85 -8.63 12.38 7.43
C GLY A 85 -8.84 13.03 8.79
N GLY A 86 -8.29 14.23 9.02
CA GLY A 86 -8.37 14.95 10.30
C GLY A 86 -7.20 14.69 11.25
N GLY A 87 -6.21 13.90 10.83
CA GLY A 87 -4.99 13.64 11.58
C GLY A 87 -3.88 14.67 11.32
N SER A 88 -2.64 14.28 11.63
CA SER A 88 -1.46 15.16 11.55
C SER A 88 -0.33 14.58 10.71
N MET A 89 -0.59 13.55 9.89
CA MET A 89 0.37 13.02 8.93
C MET A 89 0.23 13.69 7.56
N PRO A 90 1.33 14.03 6.88
CA PRO A 90 2.72 13.83 7.32
C PRO A 90 3.17 14.91 8.32
N PRO A 91 4.32 14.73 9.01
CA PRO A 91 4.87 15.74 9.90
C PRO A 91 5.09 17.09 9.18
N PRO A 92 5.08 18.22 9.90
CA PRO A 92 5.31 19.54 9.31
C PRO A 92 6.58 19.60 8.46
N GLY A 93 6.51 20.25 7.31
CA GLY A 93 7.63 20.36 6.36
C GLY A 93 7.78 19.19 5.40
N SER A 94 6.98 18.13 5.55
CA SER A 94 6.92 17.02 4.57
C SER A 94 5.77 17.22 3.55
N PRO A 95 5.91 16.75 2.30
CA PRO A 95 4.87 16.89 1.30
C PRO A 95 3.60 16.12 1.68
N ALA A 96 2.48 16.83 1.80
CA ALA A 96 1.17 16.21 2.00
C ALA A 96 0.76 15.33 0.81
N LEU A 97 -0.21 14.44 1.06
CA LEU A 97 -0.89 13.72 -0.01
C LEU A 97 -1.65 14.72 -0.89
N THR A 98 -1.61 14.51 -2.20
CA THR A 98 -2.56 15.16 -3.11
C THR A 98 -3.96 14.58 -2.92
N SER A 99 -4.99 15.28 -3.41
CA SER A 99 -6.36 14.77 -3.37
C SER A 99 -6.53 13.43 -4.11
N ALA A 100 -5.78 13.24 -5.20
CA ALA A 100 -5.80 12.00 -5.98
C ALA A 100 -5.16 10.84 -5.20
N GLU A 101 -4.00 11.05 -4.57
CA GLU A 101 -3.34 10.03 -3.75
C GLU A 101 -4.20 9.65 -2.53
N TYR A 102 -4.82 10.63 -1.87
CA TYR A 102 -5.75 10.36 -0.77
C TYR A 102 -6.97 9.55 -1.22
N LEU A 103 -7.55 9.89 -2.38
CA LEU A 103 -8.66 9.14 -2.96
C LEU A 103 -8.24 7.72 -3.35
N ALA A 104 -7.04 7.52 -3.91
CA ALA A 104 -6.52 6.20 -4.24
C ALA A 104 -6.39 5.31 -2.99
N LEU A 105 -5.88 5.85 -1.87
CA LEU A 105 -5.83 5.12 -0.60
C LEU A 105 -7.23 4.74 -0.11
N ARG A 106 -8.19 5.67 -0.17
CA ARG A 106 -9.59 5.39 0.22
C ARG A 106 -10.25 4.35 -0.68
N ASN A 107 -10.03 4.44 -1.99
CA ASN A 107 -10.56 3.51 -2.97
C ASN A 107 -10.00 2.11 -2.76
N TRP A 108 -8.70 1.99 -2.49
CA TRP A 108 -8.10 0.71 -2.09
C TRP A 108 -8.81 0.15 -0.87
N VAL A 109 -8.88 0.89 0.25
CA VAL A 109 -9.53 0.42 1.49
C VAL A 109 -10.99 0.01 1.29
N THR A 110 -11.71 0.74 0.44
CA THR A 110 -13.12 0.46 0.11
C THR A 110 -13.28 -0.85 -0.65
N ASN A 111 -12.34 -1.18 -1.53
CA ASN A 111 -12.44 -2.28 -2.50
C ASN A 111 -11.50 -3.46 -2.22
N ILE A 112 -10.94 -3.56 -1.00
CA ILE A 112 -10.15 -4.73 -0.61
C ILE A 112 -11.08 -5.97 -0.68
N PRO A 113 -10.74 -7.07 -1.39
CA PRO A 113 -11.64 -8.20 -1.72
C PRO A 113 -12.05 -9.15 -0.58
#